data_AF-A0A1F9JZZ8-F1
#
_entry.id   AF-A0A1F9JZZ8-F1
#
_cell.length_a   1.000
_cell.length_b   1.000
_cell.length_c   1.000
_cell.angle_alpha   90.00
_cell.angle_beta   90.00
_cell.angle_gamma   90.00
#
_symmetry.space_group_name_H-M   'P 1'
#
loop_
_entity.id
_entity.type
_entity.pdbx_description
1 polymer ?
#
loop_
_entity_poly.entity_id
_entity_poly.type
_entity_poly.pdbx_seq_one_letter_code
_entity_poly.pdbx_strand_id
1 'polypeptide(L)'
;MKRKTLIILVTVLAGFAMVGCTSPLTQREQGGLVGGFIGAGSGAVIGSTVGHAAAGAAIGGPLGLVAGALVGDQLMAAGQTQQRQVDTNQAELDRLRRENRRLREQQLER
;
A
#
# COMPACT_ATOMS: atom_id res chain seq x y z
N MET A 1 -24.59 23.10 -5.79
CA MET A 1 -23.28 22.83 -5.15
C MET A 1 -23.31 21.52 -4.35
N LYS A 2 -24.19 21.37 -3.34
CA LYS A 2 -24.30 20.18 -2.47
C LYS A 2 -24.49 18.84 -3.20
N ARG A 3 -25.29 18.82 -4.29
CA ARG A 3 -25.53 17.60 -5.09
C ARG A 3 -24.31 17.11 -5.86
N LYS A 4 -23.47 18.01 -6.38
CA LYS A 4 -22.24 17.63 -7.11
C LYS A 4 -21.20 17.03 -6.16
N THR A 5 -21.04 17.64 -4.98
CA THR A 5 -20.20 17.11 -3.91
C THR A 5 -20.65 15.72 -3.45
N LEU A 6 -21.97 15.51 -3.35
CA LEU A 6 -22.53 14.22 -2.95
C LEU A 6 -22.33 13.13 -4.01
N ILE A 7 -22.44 13.49 -5.30
CA ILE A 7 -22.14 12.55 -6.41
C ILE A 7 -20.65 12.18 -6.41
N ILE A 8 -19.74 13.15 -6.26
CA ILE A 8 -18.29 12.87 -6.19
C ILE A 8 -17.96 11.97 -5.01
N LEU A 9 -18.54 12.23 -3.83
CA LEU A 9 -18.30 11.44 -2.64
C LEU A 9 -18.78 9.99 -2.78
N VAL A 10 -19.97 9.79 -3.36
CA VAL A 10 -20.53 8.44 -3.60
C VAL A 10 -19.70 7.66 -4.63
N THR A 11 -19.22 8.31 -5.70
CA THR A 11 -18.37 7.66 -6.71
C THR A 11 -17.02 7.25 -6.12
N VAL A 12 -16.42 8.08 -5.26
CA VAL A 12 -15.17 7.77 -4.56
C VAL A 12 -15.36 6.62 -3.57
N LEU A 13 -16.45 6.62 -2.80
CA LEU A 13 -16.76 5.58 -1.82
C LEU A 13 -17.03 4.23 -2.49
N ALA A 14 -17.74 4.24 -3.61
CA ALA A 14 -18.00 3.04 -4.42
C ALA A 14 -16.71 2.47 -5.06
N GLY A 15 -15.79 3.33 -5.48
CA GLY A 15 -14.48 2.92 -5.99
C GLY A 15 -13.60 2.25 -4.94
N PHE A 16 -13.66 2.72 -3.69
CA PHE A 16 -12.92 2.11 -2.56
C PHE A 16 -13.44 0.73 -2.16
N ALA A 17 -14.75 0.49 -2.29
CA ALA A 17 -15.37 -0.79 -1.95
C ALA A 17 -14.88 -1.96 -2.84
N MET A 18 -14.37 -1.69 -4.04
CA MET A 18 -13.83 -2.72 -4.94
C MET A 18 -12.35 -3.07 -4.69
N VAL A 19 -11.60 -2.25 -3.94
CA VAL A 19 -10.16 -2.49 -3.68
C VAL A 19 -9.94 -3.53 -2.57
N GLY A 20 -10.96 -3.80 -1.74
CA GLY A 20 -10.83 -4.65 -0.56
C GLY A 20 -10.99 -6.16 -0.76
N CYS A 21 -11.24 -6.66 -1.98
CA CYS A 21 -11.78 -8.01 -2.16
C CYS A 21 -10.87 -9.05 -2.84
N THR A 22 -9.55 -8.84 -2.93
CA THR A 22 -8.65 -9.85 -3.52
C THR A 22 -7.40 -10.11 -2.70
N SER A 23 -7.33 -11.35 -2.18
CA SER A 23 -6.23 -12.31 -2.03
C SER A 23 -4.76 -11.87 -2.27
N PRO A 24 -3.74 -12.62 -1.78
CA PRO A 24 -2.34 -12.19 -1.78
C PRO A 24 -1.77 -12.11 -3.21
N LEU A 25 -1.92 -10.96 -3.85
CA LEU A 25 -1.27 -10.61 -5.11
C LEU A 25 0.25 -10.57 -4.88
N THR A 26 1.00 -11.15 -5.80
CA THR A 26 2.47 -11.10 -5.77
C THR A 26 2.95 -9.65 -5.75
N GLN A 27 4.10 -9.33 -5.12
CA GLN A 27 4.55 -7.94 -4.95
C GLN A 27 4.64 -7.13 -6.28
N ARG A 28 4.80 -7.82 -7.42
CA ARG A 28 4.75 -7.23 -8.77
C ARG A 28 3.34 -6.81 -9.17
N GLU A 29 2.39 -7.72 -9.02
CA GLU A 29 0.99 -7.42 -9.28
C GLU A 29 0.50 -6.36 -8.30
N GLN A 30 0.90 -6.43 -7.03
CA GLN A 30 0.57 -5.41 -6.04
C GLN A 30 1.20 -4.05 -6.39
N GLY A 31 2.47 -4.01 -6.81
CA GLY A 31 3.16 -2.76 -7.17
C GLY A 31 2.57 -2.08 -8.42
N GLY A 32 2.32 -2.85 -9.47
CA GLY A 32 1.66 -2.35 -10.68
C GLY A 32 0.20 -1.96 -10.43
N LEU A 33 -0.57 -2.79 -9.73
CA LEU A 33 -1.97 -2.52 -9.46
C LEU A 33 -2.14 -1.31 -8.52
N VAL A 34 -1.35 -1.21 -7.45
CA VAL A 34 -1.35 -0.05 -6.54
C VAL A 34 -0.87 1.21 -7.26
N GLY A 35 0.22 1.13 -8.04
CA GLY A 35 0.72 2.25 -8.83
C GLY A 35 -0.30 2.73 -9.87
N GLY A 36 -0.98 1.80 -10.53
CA GLY A 36 -2.07 2.06 -11.47
C GLY A 36 -3.29 2.67 -10.82
N PHE A 37 -3.68 2.17 -9.64
CA PHE A 37 -4.82 2.69 -8.90
C PHE A 37 -4.55 4.11 -8.39
N ILE A 38 -3.35 4.35 -7.85
CA ILE A 38 -2.90 5.68 -7.43
C ILE A 38 -2.80 6.60 -8.64
N GLY A 39 -2.21 6.16 -9.75
CA GLY A 39 -2.09 6.94 -10.99
C GLY A 39 -3.45 7.28 -11.61
N ALA A 40 -4.36 6.31 -11.70
CA ALA A 40 -5.73 6.50 -12.19
C ALA A 40 -6.52 7.42 -11.26
N GLY A 41 -6.43 7.23 -9.94
CA GLY A 41 -7.10 8.06 -8.95
C GLY A 41 -6.61 9.51 -8.99
N SER A 42 -5.29 9.70 -9.02
CA SER A 42 -4.66 11.03 -9.12
C SER A 42 -5.04 11.71 -10.44
N GLY A 43 -4.96 10.98 -11.56
CA GLY A 43 -5.35 11.46 -12.88
C GLY A 43 -6.84 11.79 -12.97
N ALA A 44 -7.71 11.03 -12.31
CA ALA A 44 -9.14 11.30 -12.24
C ALA A 44 -9.45 12.59 -11.46
N VAL A 45 -8.77 12.81 -10.33
CA VAL A 45 -8.91 14.02 -9.52
C VAL A 45 -8.49 15.24 -10.34
N ILE A 46 -7.32 15.20 -10.97
CA ILE A 46 -6.82 16.31 -11.80
C ILE A 46 -7.71 16.50 -13.03
N GLY A 47 -8.06 15.43 -13.74
CA GLY A 47 -8.96 15.47 -14.89
C GLY A 47 -10.34 16.02 -14.55
N SER A 48 -10.83 15.79 -13.33
CA SER A 48 -12.11 16.33 -12.88
C SER A 48 -12.13 17.86 -12.78
N THR A 49 -10.98 18.50 -12.57
CA THR A 49 -10.87 19.97 -12.52
C THR A 49 -11.10 20.62 -13.88
N VAL A 50 -10.77 19.91 -14.97
CA VAL A 50 -11.01 20.32 -16.36
C VAL A 50 -12.25 19.63 -16.97
N GLY A 51 -13.08 19.00 -16.15
CA GLY A 51 -14.33 18.34 -16.56
C GLY A 51 -14.18 16.97 -17.22
N HIS A 52 -12.97 16.41 -17.23
CA HIS A 52 -12.61 15.18 -17.94
C HIS A 52 -11.96 14.16 -17.00
N ALA A 53 -12.66 13.80 -15.93
CA ALA A 53 -12.19 12.83 -14.94
C ALA A 53 -11.86 11.46 -15.56
N ALA A 54 -12.70 10.99 -16.48
CA ALA A 54 -12.51 9.70 -17.17
C ALA A 54 -11.26 9.71 -18.06
N ALA A 55 -11.01 10.81 -18.78
CA ALA A 55 -9.81 10.93 -19.60
C ALA A 55 -8.54 11.00 -18.75
N GLY A 56 -8.57 11.74 -17.63
CA GLY A 56 -7.47 11.79 -16.67
C GLY A 56 -7.17 10.44 -16.02
N ALA A 57 -8.20 9.65 -15.71
CA ALA A 57 -8.04 8.28 -15.20
C ALA A 57 -7.49 7.32 -16.28
N ALA A 58 -7.98 7.44 -17.51
CA ALA A 58 -7.56 6.59 -18.63
C ALA A 58 -6.11 6.82 -19.03
N ILE A 59 -5.56 8.02 -18.80
CA ILE A 59 -4.15 8.34 -19.04
C ILE A 59 -3.32 8.00 -17.80
N GLY A 60 -3.78 8.39 -16.60
CA GLY A 60 -3.05 8.18 -15.35
C GLY A 60 -2.96 6.71 -14.93
N GLY A 61 -3.94 5.88 -15.28
CA GLY A 61 -3.98 4.45 -14.95
C GLY A 61 -2.87 3.63 -15.62
N PRO A 62 -2.77 3.62 -16.96
CA PRO A 62 -1.70 2.93 -17.67
C PRO A 62 -0.31 3.44 -17.28
N LEU A 63 -0.15 4.76 -17.13
CA LEU A 63 1.11 5.36 -16.69
C LEU A 63 1.50 4.90 -15.28
N GLY A 64 0.55 4.92 -14.35
CA GLY A 64 0.75 4.44 -12.98
C GLY A 64 1.03 2.94 -12.92
N LEU A 65 0.41 2.13 -13.78
CA LEU A 65 0.64 0.69 -13.89
C LEU A 65 2.06 0.40 -14.35
N VAL A 66 2.51 1.05 -15.43
CA VAL A 66 3.86 0.86 -15.99
C VAL A 66 4.91 1.34 -14.98
N ALA A 67 4.73 2.53 -14.41
CA ALA A 67 5.64 3.07 -13.40
C ALA A 67 5.69 2.18 -12.14
N GLY A 68 4.53 1.73 -11.66
CA GLY A 68 4.42 0.83 -10.50
C GLY A 68 5.04 -0.55 -10.75
N ALA A 69 4.93 -1.09 -11.97
CA ALA A 69 5.55 -2.36 -12.34
C ALA A 69 7.09 -2.25 -12.39
N LEU A 70 7.62 -1.17 -12.98
CA LEU A 70 9.06 -0.89 -13.04
C LEU A 70 9.66 -0.71 -11.64
N VAL A 71 8.99 0.06 -10.78
CA VAL A 71 9.46 0.32 -9.40
C VAL A 71 9.26 -0.91 -8.51
N GLY A 72 8.17 -1.65 -8.69
CA GLY A 72 7.87 -2.88 -7.96
C GLY A 72 8.95 -3.96 -8.15
N ASP A 73 9.55 -4.04 -9.34
CA ASP A 73 10.60 -5.03 -9.62
C ASP A 73 11.86 -4.82 -8.76
N GLN A 74 12.24 -3.56 -8.52
CA GLN A 74 13.37 -3.21 -7.64
C GLN A 74 13.04 -3.40 -6.16
N LEU A 75 11.80 -3.15 -5.77
CA LEU A 75 11.35 -3.30 -4.37
C LEU A 75 11.40 -4.76 -3.90
N MET A 76 11.16 -5.75 -4.75
CA MET A 76 11.31 -7.16 -4.33
C MET A 76 12.77 -7.54 -4.09
N ALA A 77 13.68 -7.06 -4.94
CA ALA A 77 15.11 -7.36 -4.77
C ALA A 77 15.63 -6.77 -3.45
N ALA A 78 15.18 -5.55 -3.10
CA ALA A 78 15.46 -4.93 -1.80
C ALA A 78 14.70 -5.60 -0.63
N GLY A 79 13.47 -6.05 -0.87
CA GLY A 79 12.60 -6.68 0.12
C GLY A 79 13.13 -8.05 0.57
N GLN A 80 13.73 -8.83 -0.33
CA GLN A 80 14.30 -10.13 0.03
C GLN A 80 15.48 -10.02 1.02
N THR A 81 16.35 -9.02 0.84
CA THR A 81 17.44 -8.74 1.79
C THR A 81 16.92 -8.17 3.10
N GLN A 82 15.91 -7.31 3.06
CA GLN A 82 15.23 -6.79 4.25
C GLN A 82 14.60 -7.93 5.06
N GLN A 83 13.89 -8.85 4.41
CA GLN A 83 13.20 -9.94 5.08
C GLN A 83 14.18 -10.88 5.79
N ARG A 84 15.33 -11.16 5.15
CA ARG A 84 16.40 -11.94 5.78
C ARG A 84 16.98 -11.26 7.00
N GLN A 85 17.18 -9.94 6.96
CA GLN A 85 17.65 -9.18 8.12
C GLN A 85 16.62 -9.20 9.27
N VAL A 86 15.32 -9.13 8.94
CA VAL A 86 14.25 -9.24 9.94
C VAL A 86 14.27 -10.61 10.61
N ASP A 87 14.44 -11.68 9.85
CA ASP A 87 14.48 -13.06 10.38
C ASP A 87 15.64 -13.27 11.36
N THR A 88 16.84 -12.79 11.00
CA THR A 88 18.00 -12.83 11.92
C THR A 88 17.76 -12.00 13.18
N ASN A 89 17.17 -10.81 13.03
CA ASN A 89 16.90 -9.91 14.16
C ASN A 89 15.81 -10.46 15.08
N GLN A 90 14.84 -11.22 14.56
CA GLN A 90 13.78 -11.81 15.37
C GLN A 90 14.33 -12.82 16.39
N ALA A 91 15.29 -13.65 15.99
CA ALA A 91 15.94 -14.59 16.91
C ALA A 91 16.68 -13.88 18.05
N GLU A 92 17.28 -12.72 17.77
CA GLU A 92 17.95 -11.89 18.76
C GLU A 92 16.94 -11.23 19.72
N LEU A 93 15.87 -10.63 19.18
CA LEU A 93 14.77 -10.05 19.95
C LEU A 93 14.13 -11.06 20.92
N ASP A 94 13.95 -12.30 20.50
CA ASP A 94 13.44 -13.36 21.38
C ASP A 94 14.41 -13.71 22.50
N ARG A 95 15.72 -13.58 22.26
CA ARG A 95 16.74 -13.73 23.30
C ARG A 95 16.66 -12.61 24.33
N LEU A 96 16.59 -11.35 23.88
CA LEU A 96 16.46 -10.19 24.76
C LEU A 96 15.15 -10.23 25.55
N ARG A 97 14.04 -10.65 24.93
CA ARG A 97 12.74 -10.79 25.60
C ARG A 97 12.76 -11.82 26.71
N ARG A 98 13.46 -12.94 26.52
CA ARG A 98 13.64 -13.96 27.57
C ARG A 98 14.42 -13.40 28.75
N GLU A 99 15.48 -12.64 28.48
CA GLU A 99 16.29 -12.02 29.53
C GLU A 99 15.51 -10.96 30.30
N ASN A 100 14.81 -10.08 29.58
CA ASN A 100 13.92 -9.09 30.20
C ASN A 100 12.86 -9.75 31.09
N ARG A 101 12.29 -10.87 30.65
CA ARG A 101 11.26 -11.57 31.43
C ARG A 101 11.82 -12.06 32.78
N ARG A 102 13.03 -12.60 32.80
CA ARG A 102 13.71 -13.04 34.04
C ARG A 102 14.02 -11.88 34.97
N LEU A 103 14.53 -10.76 34.42
CA LEU A 103 14.78 -9.56 35.21
C LEU A 103 13.47 -9.00 35.79
N ARG A 104 12.38 -9.05 35.03
CA ARG A 104 11.05 -8.63 35.48
C ARG A 104 10.51 -9.52 36.59
N GLU A 105 10.72 -10.82 36.51
CA GLU A 105 10.37 -11.77 37.59
C GLU A 105 11.18 -11.48 38.86
N GLN A 106 12.49 -11.24 38.74
CA GLN A 106 13.33 -10.84 39.88
C GLN A 106 12.90 -9.51 40.51
N GLN A 107 12.39 -8.57 39.70
CA GLN A 107 11.86 -7.31 40.21
C GLN A 107 10.49 -7.47 40.89
N LEU A 108 9.69 -8.46 40.48
CA LEU A 108 8.40 -8.74 41.11
C LEU A 108 8.55 -9.49 42.44
N GLU A 109 9.69 -10.16 42.67
CA GLU A 109 10.01 -10.85 43.93
C GLU A 109 10.71 -9.96 44.98
N ARG A 110 10.94 -8.68 44.68
CA ARG A 110 11.47 -7.68 45.63
C ARG A 110 10.38 -6.72 46.10
#